data_AF-A0A3M1Y8R1-F1
#
_entry.id   AF-A0A3M1Y8R1-F1
#
_cell.length_a   1.000
_cell.length_b   1.000
_cell.length_c   1.000
_cell.angle_alpha   90.00
_cell.angle_beta   90.00
_cell.angle_gamma   90.00
#
_symmetry.space_group_name_H-M   'P 1'
#
loop_
_entity.id
_entity.type
_entity.pdbx_description
1 polymer ?
#
loop_
_entity_poly.entity_id
_entity_poly.type
_entity_poly.pdbx_seq_one_letter_code
_entity_poly.pdbx_strand_id
1 'polypeptide(L)'
;IEGQLQTDPSVPLIVSAQRRVAEATETAFLDLYRGMGGRNSMISWVENDLARQDYAHPNRKGADRIARIVGGYLLEQYEGLKVQASAQPLP
;
A
#
# COMPACT_ATOMS: atom_id res chain seq x y z
N ILE A 1 19.30 -0.55 12.33
CA ILE A 1 19.22 -0.89 13.77
C ILE A 1 20.27 -1.94 14.02
N GLU A 2 21.14 -1.75 15.01
CA GLU A 2 22.27 -2.66 15.25
C GLU A 2 23.15 -2.87 14.00
N GLY A 3 23.39 -1.80 13.23
CA GLY A 3 24.19 -1.86 11.99
C GLY A 3 23.50 -2.49 10.78
N GLN A 4 22.28 -3.00 10.92
CA GLN A 4 21.50 -3.57 9.81
C GLN A 4 20.47 -2.60 9.28
N LEU A 5 20.34 -2.54 7.95
CA LEU A 5 19.26 -1.81 7.30
C LEU A 5 17.94 -2.56 7.51
N GLN A 6 16.91 -1.85 7.95
CA GLN A 6 15.58 -2.41 8.19
C GLN A 6 14.53 -1.32 8.14
N THR A 7 13.27 -1.71 7.99
CA THR A 7 12.13 -0.77 8.13
C THR A 7 12.20 -0.05 9.46
N ASP A 8 12.10 1.27 9.39
CA ASP A 8 11.99 2.12 10.57
C ASP A 8 10.76 1.69 11.40
N PRO A 9 10.93 1.42 12.71
CA PRO A 9 9.83 0.97 13.58
C PRO A 9 8.63 1.92 13.63
N SER A 10 8.81 3.20 13.31
CA SER A 10 7.74 4.20 13.25
C SER A 10 6.80 4.01 12.05
N VAL A 11 7.25 3.42 10.94
CA VAL A 11 6.44 3.24 9.72
C VAL A 11 5.14 2.46 10.01
N PRO A 12 5.17 1.25 10.60
CA PRO A 12 3.92 0.54 10.91
C PRO A 12 3.04 1.27 11.93
N LEU A 13 3.62 2.08 12.83
CA LEU A 13 2.85 2.89 13.78
C LEU A 13 2.10 4.02 13.08
N ILE A 14 2.74 4.69 12.12
CA ILE A 14 2.13 5.73 11.30
C ILE A 14 1.03 5.13 10.40
N VAL A 15 1.29 4.00 9.74
CA VAL A 15 0.29 3.27 8.95
C VAL A 15 -0.93 2.90 9.80
N SER A 16 -0.70 2.42 11.03
CA SER A 16 -1.78 2.12 11.98
C SER A 16 -2.56 3.36 12.40
N ALA A 17 -1.89 4.49 12.62
CA ALA A 17 -2.55 5.76 12.93
C ALA A 17 -3.41 6.27 11.77
N GLN A 18 -2.89 6.23 10.54
CA GLN A 18 -3.62 6.61 9.32
C GLN A 18 -4.88 5.75 9.14
N ARG A 19 -4.76 4.43 9.35
CA ARG A 19 -5.90 3.51 9.32
C ARG A 19 -6.99 3.88 10.34
N ARG A 20 -6.60 4.12 11.60
CA ARG A 20 -7.56 4.54 12.65
C ARG A 20 -8.28 5.84 12.30
N VAL A 21 -7.56 6.81 11.73
CA VAL A 21 -8.18 8.07 11.28
C VAL A 21 -9.18 7.80 10.17
N ALA A 22 -8.81 7.00 9.17
CA ALA A 22 -9.70 6.67 8.06
C ALA A 22 -10.97 5.93 8.52
N GLU A 23 -10.85 5.00 9.47
CA GLU A 23 -12.00 4.34 10.12
C GLU A 23 -12.90 5.35 10.85
N ALA A 24 -12.31 6.26 11.63
CA ALA A 24 -13.05 7.27 12.39
C ALA A 24 -13.74 8.33 11.51
N THR A 25 -13.21 8.57 10.31
CA THR A 25 -13.76 9.57 9.36
C THR A 25 -14.49 8.94 8.19
N GLU A 26 -14.79 7.63 8.26
CA GLU A 26 -15.49 6.87 7.20
C GLU A 26 -14.85 7.08 5.81
N THR A 27 -13.52 7.17 5.79
CA THR A 27 -12.73 7.42 4.59
C THR A 27 -12.01 6.14 4.16
N ALA A 28 -11.89 5.92 2.86
CA ALA A 28 -11.12 4.79 2.35
C ALA A 28 -9.64 4.91 2.74
N PHE A 29 -9.03 3.77 3.11
CA PHE A 29 -7.60 3.68 3.44
C PHE A 29 -6.90 2.67 2.53
N LEU A 30 -5.77 3.07 1.96
CA LEU A 30 -4.91 2.21 1.16
C LEU A 30 -3.59 1.96 1.88
N ASP A 31 -3.37 0.72 2.31
CA ASP A 31 -2.15 0.28 2.99
C ASP A 31 -1.04 0.02 1.96
N LEU A 32 -0.45 1.08 1.42
CA LEU A 32 0.62 0.95 0.42
C LEU A 32 1.84 0.22 0.99
N TYR A 33 2.12 0.38 2.29
CA TYR A 33 3.19 -0.35 2.97
C TYR A 33 3.00 -1.86 2.81
N ARG A 34 1.81 -2.40 3.07
CA ARG A 34 1.49 -3.79 2.78
C ARG A 34 1.49 -4.10 1.29
N GLY A 35 0.94 -3.22 0.45
CA GLY A 35 0.91 -3.39 -1.00
C GLY A 35 2.30 -3.53 -1.63
N MET A 36 3.33 -2.90 -1.05
CA MET A 36 4.72 -3.01 -1.48
C MET A 36 5.43 -4.26 -0.97
N GLY A 37 4.84 -5.00 -0.01
CA GLY A 37 5.41 -6.21 0.61
C GLY A 37 5.70 -6.07 2.11
N GLY A 38 5.42 -4.92 2.73
CA GLY A 38 5.53 -4.74 4.17
C GLY A 38 6.97 -4.57 4.66
N ARG A 39 7.29 -5.23 5.78
CA ARG A 39 8.57 -5.05 6.49
C ARG A 39 9.73 -5.40 5.55
N ASN A 40 10.73 -4.51 5.51
CA ASN A 40 11.94 -4.59 4.70
C ASN A 40 11.71 -4.61 3.17
N SER A 41 10.48 -4.38 2.69
CA SER A 41 10.19 -4.32 1.25
C SER A 41 11.02 -3.28 0.51
N MET A 42 11.32 -2.12 1.10
CA MET A 42 12.13 -1.11 0.42
C MET A 42 13.56 -1.60 0.11
N ILE A 43 14.12 -2.49 0.94
CA ILE A 43 15.42 -3.11 0.68
C ILE A 43 15.34 -3.95 -0.59
N SER A 44 14.34 -4.84 -0.68
CA SER A 44 14.15 -5.66 -1.87
C SER A 44 13.79 -4.83 -3.11
N TRP A 45 13.11 -3.69 -2.94
CA TRP A 45 12.84 -2.76 -4.03
C TRP A 45 14.11 -2.11 -4.58
N VAL A 46 15.08 -1.77 -3.72
CA VAL A 46 16.39 -1.29 -4.18
C VAL A 46 17.15 -2.40 -4.90
N GLU A 47 17.17 -3.61 -4.35
CA GLU A 47 17.84 -4.78 -4.95
C GLU A 47 17.28 -5.17 -6.32
N ASN A 48 16.00 -4.85 -6.58
CA ASN A 48 15.31 -5.15 -7.84
C ASN A 48 15.18 -3.94 -8.79
N ASP A 49 15.95 -2.86 -8.58
CA ASP A 49 15.91 -1.64 -9.39
C ASP A 49 14.48 -1.01 -9.50
N LEU A 50 13.75 -1.04 -8.39
CA LEU A 50 12.44 -0.37 -8.22
C LEU A 50 12.55 0.90 -7.34
N ALA A 51 13.63 1.06 -6.59
CA ALA A 51 13.85 2.21 -5.72
C ALA A 51 15.27 2.76 -5.82
N ARG A 52 15.46 4.00 -5.35
CA ARG A 52 16.76 4.67 -5.30
C ARG A 52 17.58 4.10 -4.13
N GLN A 53 18.90 4.21 -4.22
CA GLN A 53 19.84 3.78 -3.17
C GLN A 53 19.74 4.58 -1.85
N ASP A 54 18.85 5.57 -1.78
CA ASP A 54 18.49 6.26 -0.54
C ASP A 54 17.53 5.45 0.34
N TYR A 55 17.04 4.30 -0.15
CA TYR A 55 16.10 3.41 0.55
C TYR A 55 14.82 4.10 1.04
N ALA A 56 14.41 5.17 0.37
CA ALA A 56 13.19 5.91 0.69
C ALA A 56 12.34 6.16 -0.55
N HIS A 57 12.96 6.49 -1.69
CA HIS A 57 12.24 6.93 -2.88
C HIS A 57 12.16 5.84 -3.95
N PRO A 58 10.95 5.49 -4.42
CA PRO A 58 10.79 4.74 -5.65
C PRO A 58 11.45 5.44 -6.84
N ASN A 59 11.99 4.67 -7.79
CA ASN A 59 12.40 5.19 -9.09
C ASN A 59 11.20 5.14 -10.07
N ARG A 60 11.42 5.39 -11.37
CA ARG A 60 10.33 5.35 -12.36
C ARG A 60 9.66 3.97 -12.42
N LYS A 61 10.43 2.88 -12.46
CA LYS A 61 9.91 1.51 -12.52
C LYS A 61 9.12 1.15 -11.25
N GLY A 62 9.61 1.58 -10.09
CA GLY A 62 8.89 1.44 -8.83
C GLY A 62 7.57 2.21 -8.80
N ALA A 63 7.57 3.45 -9.28
CA ALA A 63 6.35 4.25 -9.40
C ALA A 63 5.30 3.57 -10.32
N ASP A 64 5.73 3.02 -11.46
CA ASP A 64 4.84 2.26 -12.35
C ASP A 64 4.28 1.01 -11.66
N ARG A 65 5.08 0.34 -10.81
CA ARG A 65 4.61 -0.79 -10.01
C ARG A 65 3.62 -0.37 -8.92
N ILE A 66 3.87 0.75 -8.23
CA ILE A 66 2.93 1.34 -7.27
C ILE A 66 1.60 1.67 -7.96
N ALA A 67 1.63 2.27 -9.15
CA ALA A 67 0.44 2.60 -9.92
C ALA A 67 -0.40 1.35 -10.22
N ARG A 68 0.24 0.23 -10.59
CA ARG A 68 -0.47 -1.06 -10.80
C ARG A 68 -1.07 -1.62 -9.51
N ILE A 69 -0.36 -1.52 -8.38
CA ILE A 69 -0.87 -1.95 -7.06
C ILE A 69 -2.12 -1.13 -6.68
N VAL A 70 -2.01 0.19 -6.74
CA VAL A 70 -3.12 1.10 -6.38
C VAL A 70 -4.30 0.92 -7.33
N GLY A 71 -4.06 0.91 -8.64
CA GLY A 71 -5.10 0.69 -9.64
C GLY A 71 -5.78 -0.66 -9.50
N GLY A 72 -5.01 -1.72 -9.20
CA GLY A 72 -5.55 -3.06 -8.93
C GLY A 72 -6.53 -3.06 -7.75
N TYR A 73 -6.16 -2.45 -6.63
CA TYR A 73 -7.06 -2.35 -5.47
C TYR A 73 -8.34 -1.55 -5.78
N LEU A 74 -8.23 -0.44 -6.49
CA LEU A 74 -9.41 0.36 -6.85
C LEU A 74 -10.38 -0.41 -7.74
N LEU A 75 -9.86 -1.10 -8.76
CA LEU A 75 -10.68 -1.90 -9.68
C LEU A 75 -11.30 -3.12 -8.99
N GLU A 76 -10.55 -3.81 -8.13
CA GLU A 76 -11.07 -4.94 -7.36
C GLU A 76 -12.26 -4.53 -6.48
N GLN A 77 -12.12 -3.42 -5.73
CA GLN A 77 -13.22 -2.92 -4.90
C GLN A 77 -14.41 -2.46 -5.75
N TYR A 78 -14.17 -1.78 -6.87
CA TYR A 78 -15.22 -1.34 -7.78
C TYR A 78 -16.04 -2.51 -8.35
N GLU A 79 -15.38 -3.56 -8.84
CA GLU A 79 -16.06 -4.74 -9.35
C GLU A 79 -16.79 -5.50 -8.24
N GLY A 80 -16.23 -5.56 -7.04
CA GLY A 80 -16.91 -6.12 -5.85
C GLY A 80 -18.22 -5.40 -5.52
N LEU A 81 -18.24 -4.07 -5.58
CA LEU A 81 -19.44 -3.26 -5.36
C LEU A 81 -20.52 -3.52 -6.42
N LYS A 82 -20.14 -3.67 -7.69
CA LYS A 82 -21.09 -3.99 -8.77
C LYS A 82 -21.76 -5.34 -8.55
N VAL A 83 -21.00 -6.35 -8.11
CA VAL A 83 -21.54 -7.67 -7.79
C VAL A 83 -22.55 -7.58 -6.64
N GLN A 84 -22.21 -6.87 -5.55
CA GLN A 84 -23.10 -6.68 -4.41
C GLN A 84 -24.40 -5.97 -4.80
N ALA A 85 -24.31 -4.91 -5.62
CA ALA A 85 -25.48 -4.18 -6.13
C ALA A 85 -26.40 -5.06 -7.00
N SER A 86 -25.83 -6.00 -7.77
CA SER A 86 -26.61 -6.95 -8.57
C SER A 86 -27.21 -8.12 -7.77
N ALA A 87 -26.73 -8.35 -6.54
CA ALA A 87 -27.14 -9.48 -5.69
C ALA A 87 -28.23 -9.11 -4.66
N GLN A 88 -28.50 -7.83 -4.44
CA GLN A 88 -29.65 -7.39 -3.64
C GLN A 88 -30.89 -7.29 -4.55
N PRO A 89 -31.99 -8.03 -4.29
CA PRO A 89 -33.24 -7.77 -4.98
C PRO A 89 -33.72 -6.35 -4.60
N LEU A 90 -34.15 -5.59 -5.60
CA LEU A 90 -34.82 -4.30 -5.39
C LEU A 90 -35.98 -4.48 -4.39
N PRO A 91 -36.22 -3.50 -3.49
CA PRO A 91 -37.39 -3.52 -2.62
C PRO A 91 -38.70 -3.53 -3.42
#